data_AF-A0A2H5YTH9-F1
#
_entry.id   AF-A0A2H5YTH9-F1
#
_cell.length_a   1.000
_cell.length_b   1.000
_cell.length_c   1.000
_cell.angle_alpha   90.00
_cell.angle_beta   90.00
_cell.angle_gamma   90.00
#
_symmetry.space_group_name_H-M   'P 1'
#
loop_
_entity.id
_entity.type
_entity.pdbx_description
1 polymer ?
#
loop_
_entity_poly.entity_id
_entity_poly.type
_entity_poly.pdbx_seq_one_letter_code
_entity_poly.pdbx_strand_id
1 'polypeptide(L)' 'MVIGCGFSGHGFKFASVVGEILADLALEGNTRHPIDFLSLRRFADRGAGAAGTRDQ' A
#
# COMPACT_ATOMS: atom_id res chain seq x y z
N MET A 1 6.10 3.23 -11.30
CA MET A 1 6.08 4.21 -10.20
C MET A 1 5.75 3.48 -8.92
N VAL A 2 6.59 3.61 -7.90
CA VAL A 2 6.43 2.93 -6.61
C VAL A 2 6.29 3.99 -5.52
N ILE A 3 5.34 3.82 -4.60
CA ILE A 3 5.09 4.76 -3.50
C ILE A 3 5.10 4.00 -2.18
N GLY A 4 5.94 4.44 -1.24
CA GLY A 4 5.87 4.04 0.17
C GLY A 4 5.45 5.23 1.03
N CYS A 5 4.20 5.26 1.49
CA CYS A 5 3.67 6.33 2.33
C CYS A 5 2.58 5.80 3.28
N GLY A 6 2.04 6.66 4.16
CA GLY A 6 0.93 6.31 5.04
C GLY A 6 1.31 5.43 6.24
N PHE A 7 2.56 5.52 6.72
CA PHE A 7 3.08 4.66 7.81
C PHE A 7 2.54 4.96 9.22
N SER A 8 1.60 5.90 9.36
CA SER A 8 0.83 6.16 10.59
C SER A 8 1.70 6.37 11.85
N GLY A 9 2.86 7.04 11.72
CA GLY A 9 3.76 7.34 12.84
C GLY A 9 4.66 6.19 13.31
N HIS A 10 4.56 5.00 12.71
CA HIS A 10 5.28 3.81 13.17
C HIS A 10 6.17 3.15 12.09
N GLY A 11 6.42 3.87 10.98
CA GLY A 11 7.18 3.34 9.85
C GLY A 11 8.68 3.19 10.08
N PHE A 12 9.27 3.97 10.99
CA PHE A 12 10.73 4.02 11.17
C PHE A 12 11.34 2.66 11.54
N LYS A 13 10.69 1.89 12.42
CA LYS A 13 11.17 0.56 12.83
C LYS A 13 11.23 -0.46 11.68
N PHE A 14 10.54 -0.18 10.58
CA PHE A 14 10.52 -1.00 9.38
C PHE A 14 11.27 -0.37 8.21
N ALA A 15 11.94 0.77 8.41
CA ALA A 15 12.54 1.55 7.32
C ALA A 15 13.51 0.70 6.46
N SER A 16 14.32 -0.16 7.07
CA SER A 16 15.26 -1.02 6.34
C SER A 16 14.54 -2.01 5.41
N VAL A 17 13.57 -2.77 5.92
CA VAL A 17 12.83 -3.75 5.11
C VAL A 17 11.90 -3.08 4.09
N VAL A 18 11.31 -1.93 4.44
CA VAL A 18 10.53 -1.13 3.48
C VAL A 18 11.43 -0.60 2.36
N GLY A 19 12.67 -0.22 2.66
CA GLY A 19 13.66 0.18 1.65
C GLY A 19 13.98 -0.95 0.67
N GLU A 20 14.23 -2.17 1.17
CA GLU A 20 14.41 -3.38 0.35
C GLU A 20 13.20 -3.62 -0.56
N ILE A 21 12.00 -3.64 0.02
CA ILE A 21 10.74 -3.83 -0.72
C ILE A 21 10.57 -2.79 -1.83
N LEU A 22 10.79 -1.50 -1.53
CA LEU A 22 10.63 -0.43 -2.51
C LEU A 22 11.67 -0.52 -3.63
N ALA A 23 12.89 -0.97 -3.31
CA ALA A 23 13.94 -1.20 -4.31
C ALA A 23 13.57 -2.37 -5.24
N ASP A 24 13.17 -3.52 -4.70
CA ASP A 24 12.73 -4.68 -5.48
C ASP A 24 11.56 -4.30 -6.40
N LEU A 25 10.54 -3.62 -5.86
CA LEU A 25 9.39 -3.17 -6.66
C LEU A 25 9.78 -2.18 -7.75
N ALA A 26 10.77 -1.31 -7.51
CA ALA A 26 11.19 -0.31 -8.47
C ALA A 26 12.02 -0.90 -9.62
N LEU A 27 12.81 -1.94 -9.33
CA LEU A 27 13.76 -2.54 -10.27
C LEU A 27 13.18 -3.79 -10.96
N GLU A 28 12.48 -4.63 -10.21
CA GLU A 28 12.03 -5.97 -10.63
C GLU A 28 10.50 -6.07 -10.75
N GLY A 29 9.76 -5.11 -10.20
CA GLY A 29 8.30 -5.08 -10.22
C GLY A 29 7.62 -6.10 -9.31
N ASN A 30 8.38 -6.83 -8.49
CA ASN A 30 7.89 -7.80 -7.52
C ASN A 30 8.78 -7.80 -6.28
N THR A 31 8.38 -8.46 -5.20
CA THR A 31 9.21 -8.69 -4.01
C THR A 31 8.78 -9.98 -3.32
N ARG A 32 9.68 -10.59 -2.55
CA ARG A 32 9.39 -11.79 -1.74
C ARG A 32 8.50 -11.52 -0.52
N HIS A 33 8.41 -10.27 -0.08
CA HIS A 33 7.67 -9.91 1.12
C HIS A 33 6.16 -9.85 0.85
N PRO A 34 5.31 -10.38 1.75
CA PRO A 34 3.86 -10.37 1.55
C PRO A 34 3.29 -8.97 1.82
N ILE A 35 3.18 -8.14 0.79
CA ILE A 35 2.79 -6.72 0.91
C ILE A 35 1.39 -6.40 0.37
N ASP A 36 0.59 -7.40 0.01
CA ASP A 36 -0.73 -7.17 -0.60
C ASP A 36 -1.68 -6.34 0.29
N PHE A 37 -1.59 -6.52 1.60
CA PHE A 37 -2.36 -5.75 2.58
C PHE A 37 -1.97 -4.26 2.60
N LEU A 38 -0.82 -3.89 2.02
CA LEU A 38 -0.34 -2.53 1.85
C LEU A 38 -0.70 -1.92 0.49
N SER A 39 -1.21 -2.71 -0.46
CA SER A 39 -1.53 -2.26 -1.80
C SER A 39 -2.56 -1.13 -1.82
N LEU A 40 -2.40 -0.18 -2.75
CA LEU A 40 -3.39 0.86 -3.01
C LEU A 40 -4.73 0.29 -3.50
N ARG A 41 -4.72 -0.90 -4.13
CA ARG A 41 -5.92 -1.55 -4.66
C ARG A 41 -6.97 -1.84 -3.60
N ARG A 42 -6.57 -2.03 -2.33
CA ARG A 42 -7.51 -2.27 -1.21
C ARG A 42 -8.53 -1.14 -1.01
N PHE A 43 -8.23 0.07 -1.48
CA PHE A 43 -9.16 1.21 -1.42
C PHE A 43 -10.10 1.28 -2.62
N ALA A 44 -9.69 0.75 -3.79
CA ALA A 44 -10.55 0.67 -4.96
C ALA A 44 -11.77 -0.22 -4.68
N ASP A 45 -11.56 -1.34 -3.98
CA ASP A 45 -12.63 -2.28 -3.61
C ASP A 45 -13.59 -1.69 -2.56
N ARG A 46 -13.14 -0.75 -1.71
CA ARG A 46 -14.01 -0.03 -0.78
C ARG A 46 -14.79 1.12 -1.43
N GLY A 47 -14.26 1.72 -2.49
CA GLY A 47 -14.89 2.83 -3.20
C GLY A 47 -16.14 2.45 -3.97
N ALA A 48 -16.23 1.19 -4.44
CA ALA A 48 -17.40 0.69 -5.17
C ALA A 48 -18.66 0.55 -4.29
N GLY A 49 -18.53 0.51 -2.96
CA GLY A 49 -19.65 0.41 -2.01
C GLY A 49 -20.07 1.73 -1.36
N ALA A 50 -19.33 2.83 -1.56
CA ALA A 50 -19.60 4.12 -0.92
C ALA A 50 -20.41 5.10 -1.81
N ALA A 51 -20.71 4.73 -3.05
CA ALA A 51 -21.46 5.54 -4.01
C ALA A 51 -22.98 5.26 -3.99
N GLY A 52 -23.53 4.92 -2.82
CA GLY A 52 -24.96 4.66 -2.65
C GLY A 52 -25.37 4.79 -1.19
N THR A 53 -25.72 6.01 -0.76
CA THR A 53 -26.80 6.39 0.18
C THR A 53 -26.60 7.89 0.49
N ARG A 54 -27.17 8.74 -0.35
CA ARG A 54 -27.50 10.15 -0.01
C ARG A 54 -29.01 10.34 -0.14
N ASP A 55 -29.75 9.45 0.50
CA ASP A 55 -31.17 9.63 0.78
C ASP A 55 -31.53 8.83 2.04
N GLN A 56 -31.17 9.39 3.19
CA GLN A 56 -31.82 9.28 4.50
C GLN A 56 -31.32 10.45 5.35
#